data_AF-A0A0F5Y9V3-F1
#
_entry.id   AF-A0A0F5Y9V3-F1
#
_cell.length_a   1.000
_cell.length_b   1.000
_cell.length_c   1.000
_cell.angle_alpha   90.00
_cell.angle_beta   90.00
_cell.angle_gamma   90.00
#
_symmetry.space_group_name_H-M   'P 1'
#
loop_
_entity.id
_entity.type
_entity.pdbx_description
1 polymer ?
#
loop_
_entity_poly.entity_id
_entity_poly.type
_entity_poly.pdbx_seq_one_letter_code
_entity_poly.pdbx_strand_id
1 'polypeptide(L)'
;MGLACWIEIITESPECIYYFGPFAGGYEAQQSVQGYWDDLQAENAQIVSLDIRRGIPRELTIIEEEMEKYFVNSEFSSFVSAWLGV
;
A
#
# COMPACT_ATOMS: atom_id res chain seq x y z
N MET A 1 2.74 -17.29 -15.15
CA MET A 1 2.21 -15.94 -15.35
C MET A 1 2.75 -15.08 -14.22
N GLY A 2 3.46 -13.98 -14.52
CA GLY A 2 4.23 -13.20 -13.54
C GLY A 2 3.35 -12.38 -12.60
N LEU A 3 3.87 -12.06 -11.41
CA LEU A 3 3.21 -11.19 -10.43
C LEU A 3 3.11 -9.76 -10.97
N ALA A 4 1.95 -9.12 -10.78
CA ALA A 4 1.72 -7.71 -11.15
C ALA A 4 2.42 -6.76 -10.17
N CYS A 5 2.65 -5.51 -10.61
CA CYS A 5 3.15 -4.45 -9.74
C CYS A 5 1.97 -3.73 -9.07
N TRP A 6 2.14 -3.33 -7.81
CA TRP A 6 1.16 -2.61 -7.00
C TRP A 6 1.86 -1.47 -6.28
N ILE A 7 1.13 -0.38 -6.03
CA ILE A 7 1.59 0.73 -5.20
C ILE A 7 1.00 0.50 -3.81
N GLU A 8 1.85 0.36 -2.81
CA GLU A 8 1.50 0.35 -1.39
C GLU A 8 1.60 1.79 -0.87
N ILE A 9 0.52 2.30 -0.28
CA ILE A 9 0.51 3.61 0.37
C ILE A 9 0.04 3.43 1.81
N ILE A 10 0.84 3.90 2.76
CA ILE A 10 0.49 3.88 4.19
C ILE A 10 0.12 5.31 4.59
N THR A 11 -1.00 5.45 5.27
CA THR A 11 -1.47 6.72 5.84
C THR A 11 -1.53 6.62 7.36
N GLU A 12 -1.41 7.76 8.06
CA GLU A 12 -1.42 7.88 9.53
C GLU A 12 -2.68 8.58 10.06
N SER A 13 -3.39 9.33 9.22
CA SER A 13 -4.67 9.94 9.59
C SER A 13 -5.58 9.98 8.36
N PRO A 14 -6.56 9.05 8.23
CA PRO A 14 -6.72 7.84 9.05
C PRO A 14 -5.55 6.85 8.88
N GLU A 15 -5.34 5.96 9.86
CA GLU A 15 -4.33 4.89 9.77
C GLU A 15 -4.83 3.76 8.86
N CYS A 16 -4.25 3.68 7.66
CA CYS A 16 -4.65 2.73 6.62
C CYS A 16 -3.46 2.29 5.77
N ILE A 17 -3.60 1.14 5.11
CA ILE A 17 -2.75 0.70 4.00
C ILE A 17 -3.62 0.55 2.75
N TYR A 18 -3.20 1.16 1.66
CA TYR A 18 -3.85 1.06 0.35
C TYR A 18 -2.93 0.36 -0.65
N TYR A 19 -3.50 -0.52 -1.47
CA TYR A 19 -2.83 -1.15 -2.60
C TYR A 19 -3.52 -0.79 -3.91
N PHE A 20 -2.84 -0.02 -4.75
CA PHE A 20 -3.34 0.38 -6.06
C PHE A 20 -2.69 -0.41 -7.19
N GLY A 21 -3.48 -0.85 -8.17
CA GLY A 21 -3.06 -1.72 -9.26
C GLY A 21 -4.19 -2.64 -9.74
N PRO A 22 -3.88 -3.77 -10.40
CA PRO A 22 -2.56 -4.25 -10.79
C PRO A 22 -1.98 -3.50 -11.99
N PHE A 23 -0.67 -3.26 -11.97
CA PHE A 23 0.10 -2.70 -13.09
C PHE A 23 0.93 -3.78 -13.79
N ALA A 24 1.12 -3.64 -15.11
CA ALA A 24 1.93 -4.56 -15.90
C ALA A 24 3.43 -4.46 -15.56
N GLY A 25 3.88 -3.32 -15.03
CA GLY A 25 5.26 -3.11 -14.63
C GLY A 25 5.42 -1.94 -13.66
N GLY A 26 6.60 -1.85 -13.03
CA GLY A 26 6.90 -0.80 -12.04
C GLY A 26 6.91 0.61 -12.64
N TYR A 27 7.23 0.74 -13.93
CA TYR A 27 7.19 2.04 -14.63
C TYR A 27 5.77 2.59 -14.73
N GLU A 28 4.80 1.75 -15.12
CA GLU A 28 3.38 2.14 -15.20
C GLU A 28 2.83 2.51 -13.81
N ALA A 29 3.18 1.72 -12.79
CA ALA A 29 2.86 2.02 -11.40
C ALA A 29 3.45 3.39 -11.00
N GLN A 30 4.73 3.64 -11.29
CA GLN A 30 5.40 4.89 -10.94
C GLN A 30 4.79 6.12 -11.62
N GLN A 31 4.34 6.00 -12.87
CA GLN A 31 3.62 7.08 -13.55
C GLN A 31 2.25 7.38 -12.92
N SER A 32 1.64 6.39 -12.26
CA SER A 32 0.32 6.51 -11.63
C SER A 32 0.39 7.00 -10.18
N VAL A 33 1.54 6.87 -9.51
CA VAL A 33 1.77 7.26 -8.10
C VAL A 33 1.27 8.67 -7.79
N GLN A 34 1.61 9.65 -8.64
CA GLN A 34 1.28 11.04 -8.37
C GLN A 34 -0.24 11.27 -8.26
N GLY A 35 -1.04 10.61 -9.09
CA GLY A 35 -2.50 10.73 -9.04
C GLY A 35 -3.07 10.25 -7.71
N TYR A 36 -2.64 9.08 -7.22
CA TYR A 36 -3.10 8.56 -5.94
C TYR A 36 -2.61 9.39 -4.76
N TRP A 37 -1.39 9.94 -4.85
CA TRP A 37 -0.89 10.87 -3.84
C TRP A 37 -1.80 12.10 -3.76
N ASP A 38 -2.03 12.77 -4.89
CA ASP A 38 -2.84 13.99 -4.94
C ASP A 38 -4.26 13.76 -4.43
N ASP A 39 -4.89 12.63 -4.79
CA ASP A 39 -6.21 12.24 -4.33
C ASP A 39 -6.24 12.06 -2.79
N LEU A 40 -5.29 11.30 -2.23
CA LEU A 40 -5.20 11.07 -0.79
C LEU A 40 -4.92 12.37 -0.02
N GLN A 41 -4.07 13.26 -0.56
CA GLN A 41 -3.85 14.56 0.05
C GLN A 41 -5.09 15.46 0.01
N ALA A 42 -5.87 15.42 -1.09
CA ALA A 42 -7.12 16.16 -1.20
C ALA A 42 -8.18 15.68 -0.18
N GLU A 43 -8.11 14.40 0.21
CA GLU A 43 -8.94 13.82 1.29
C GLU A 43 -8.40 14.14 2.71
N ASN A 44 -7.33 14.93 2.82
CA ASN A 44 -6.58 15.20 4.06
C ASN A 44 -5.94 13.96 4.68
N ALA A 45 -5.68 12.92 3.88
CA ALA A 45 -4.94 11.76 4.35
C ALA A 45 -3.45 12.08 4.49
N GLN A 46 -2.88 11.78 5.66
CA GLN A 46 -1.45 11.94 5.90
C GLN A 46 -0.69 10.71 5.43
N ILE A 47 -0.05 10.78 4.25
CA ILE A 47 0.78 9.70 3.71
C ILE A 47 2.13 9.65 4.44
N VAL A 48 2.48 8.47 4.98
CA VAL A 48 3.76 8.25 5.67
C VAL A 48 4.74 7.40 4.87
N SER A 49 4.23 6.54 3.97
CA SER A 49 5.07 5.69 3.13
C SER A 49 4.38 5.43 1.80
N LEU A 50 5.20 5.31 0.76
CA LEU A 50 4.77 4.89 -0.57
C LEU A 50 5.85 3.97 -1.15
N ASP A 51 5.45 2.79 -1.60
CA ASP A 51 6.36 1.82 -2.22
C ASP A 51 5.71 1.10 -3.40
N ILE A 52 6.52 0.60 -4.34
CA ILE A 52 6.05 -0.19 -5.49
C ILE A 52 6.56 -1.61 -5.36
N ARG A 53 5.63 -2.56 -5.23
CA ARG A 53 5.94 -3.98 -5.00
C ARG A 53 5.36 -4.88 -6.07
N ARG A 54 6.00 -6.03 -6.30
CA ARG A 54 5.44 -7.11 -7.12
C ARG A 54 4.75 -8.15 -6.26
N GLY A 55 3.51 -8.49 -6.56
CA GLY A 55 2.78 -9.53 -5.85
C GLY A 55 1.28 -9.49 -6.07
N ILE A 56 0.55 -10.07 -5.12
CA ILE A 56 -0.92 -10.13 -5.13
C ILE A 56 -1.37 -9.79 -3.71
N PRO A 57 -1.80 -8.55 -3.44
CA PRO A 57 -2.36 -8.20 -2.16
C PRO A 57 -3.65 -9.00 -1.94
N ARG A 58 -3.87 -9.47 -0.70
CA ARG A 58 -5.11 -10.17 -0.34
C ARG A 58 -6.29 -9.21 -0.18
N GLU A 59 -5.99 -7.98 0.23
CA GLU A 59 -6.93 -6.91 0.50
C GLU A 59 -6.35 -5.62 -0.08
N LEU A 60 -7.22 -4.76 -0.63
CA LEU A 60 -6.79 -3.52 -1.29
C LEU A 60 -6.75 -2.33 -0.33
N THR A 61 -7.54 -2.40 0.74
CA THR A 61 -7.59 -1.39 1.80
C THR A 61 -7.58 -2.15 3.11
N ILE A 62 -6.65 -1.80 3.99
CA ILE A 62 -6.55 -2.37 5.34
C ILE A 62 -6.61 -1.20 6.29
N ILE A 63 -7.65 -1.16 7.10
CA ILE A 63 -7.80 -0.16 8.17
C ILE A 63 -7.03 -0.59 9.42
N GLU A 64 -6.77 0.34 10.33
CA GLU A 64 -6.12 0.10 11.63
C GLU A 64 -6.61 -1.18 12.34
N GLU A 65 -7.92 -1.41 12.38
CA GLU A 65 -8.54 -2.58 13.05
C GLU A 65 -8.18 -3.94 12.41
N GLU A 66 -7.76 -3.95 11.14
CA GLU A 66 -7.48 -5.15 10.35
C GLU A 66 -5.97 -5.36 10.14
N MET A 67 -5.16 -4.34 10.41
CA MET A 67 -3.71 -4.34 10.25
C MET A 67 -3.03 -5.50 10.98
N GLU A 68 -3.34 -5.75 12.25
CA GLU A 68 -2.71 -6.84 13.03
C GLU A 68 -2.93 -8.21 12.37
N LYS A 69 -4.15 -8.49 11.91
CA LYS A 69 -4.49 -9.75 11.21
C LYS A 69 -3.78 -9.84 9.87
N TYR A 70 -3.68 -8.71 9.17
CA TYR A 70 -3.01 -8.65 7.89
C TYR A 70 -1.53 -9.02 8.01
N PHE A 71 -0.78 -8.48 8.98
CA PHE A 71 0.66 -8.79 9.12
C PHE A 71 0.93 -10.25 9.45
N VAL A 72 0.15 -10.84 10.34
CA VAL A 72 0.31 -12.25 10.72
C VAL A 72 0.19 -13.17 9.49
N ASN A 73 -0.57 -12.75 8.48
CA ASN A 73 -0.92 -13.58 7.34
C ASN A 73 -0.36 -13.11 5.99
N SER A 74 0.34 -11.98 5.93
CA SER A 74 0.78 -11.36 4.68
C SER A 74 2.22 -11.72 4.33
N GLU A 75 2.40 -12.43 3.21
CA GLU A 75 3.71 -12.60 2.55
C GLU A 75 4.11 -11.36 1.74
N PHE A 76 3.24 -10.35 1.67
CA PHE A 76 3.35 -9.20 0.78
C PHE A 76 3.91 -7.95 1.47
N SER A 77 3.70 -7.80 2.78
CA SER A 77 4.12 -6.63 3.55
C SER A 77 5.28 -6.98 4.51
N SER A 78 6.50 -6.61 4.13
CA SER A 78 7.67 -6.67 5.02
C SER A 78 8.01 -5.34 5.71
N PHE A 79 7.42 -4.23 5.25
CA PHE A 79 7.75 -2.88 5.76
C PHE A 79 6.94 -2.48 6.98
N VAL A 80 5.71 -2.94 7.11
CA VAL A 80 4.84 -2.44 8.18
C VAL A 80 5.23 -3.00 9.55
N SER A 81 5.83 -4.19 9.60
CA SER A 81 6.46 -4.74 10.81
C SER A 81 7.49 -3.75 11.39
N ALA A 82 8.31 -3.14 10.51
CA ALA A 82 9.31 -2.17 10.91
C ALA A 82 8.71 -0.82 11.36
N TRP A 83 7.52 -0.45 10.87
CA TRP A 83 6.83 0.79 11.24
C TRP A 83 6.05 0.66 12.56
N LEU A 84 5.47 -0.51 12.83
CA LEU A 84 4.75 -0.81 14.07
C LEU A 84 5.66 -1.24 15.22
N GLY A 85 6.96 -1.39 14.97
CA GLY A 85 7.94 -1.79 15.98
C GLY A 85 7.80 -3.24 16.44
N VAL A 86 7.31 -4.14 15.58
CA VAL A 86 7.12 -5.58 15.84
C VAL A 86 8.10 -6.43 15.05
#